data_AF-A0A3D1VMD9-F1
#
_entry.id   AF-A0A3D1VMD9-F1
#
_cell.length_a   1.000
_cell.length_b   1.000
_cell.length_c   1.000
_cell.angle_alpha   90.00
_cell.angle_beta   90.00
_cell.angle_gamma   90.00
#
_symmetry.space_group_name_H-M   'P 1'
#
loop_
_entity.id
_entity.type
_entity.pdbx_description
1 polymer ?
#
loop_
_entity_poly.entity_id
_entity_poly.type
_entity_poly.pdbx_seq_one_letter_code
_entity_poly.pdbx_strand_id
1 'polypeptide(L)'
;DEILGRTFKLILSSDQYTDSNNDGVWENISENETAMDLIISNGMIIKIVGIVRPNENATATALGTGVLAYTQALAEYIIDGVANSAVYRAQADAKNANY
;
A
#
# COMPACT_ATOMS: atom_id res chain seq x y z
N ASP A 1 20.73 -1.21 13.20
CA ASP A 1 20.65 0.26 13.14
C ASP A 1 20.66 0.81 11.72
N GLU A 2 21.24 0.13 10.73
CA GLU A 2 21.34 0.59 9.33
C GLU A 2 20.01 0.95 8.63
N ILE A 3 18.90 0.43 9.15
CA ILE A 3 17.56 0.65 8.59
C ILE A 3 16.87 1.91 9.16
N LEU A 4 17.35 2.44 10.29
CA LEU A 4 16.77 3.64 10.90
C LEU A 4 17.02 4.85 9.99
N GLY A 5 15.98 5.66 9.77
CA GLY A 5 16.07 6.83 8.89
C GLY A 5 16.00 6.52 7.40
N ARG A 6 15.97 5.24 6.99
CA ARG A 6 15.72 4.86 5.60
C ARG A 6 14.31 5.27 5.17
N THR A 7 14.21 5.65 3.91
CA THR A 7 12.96 6.06 3.27
C THR A 7 12.53 5.06 2.22
N PHE A 8 11.22 4.84 2.10
CA PHE A 8 10.62 3.95 1.11
C PHE A 8 9.50 4.69 0.37
N LYS A 9 9.17 4.20 -0.82
CA LYS A 9 7.99 4.62 -1.57
C LYS A 9 6.83 3.69 -1.22
N LEU A 10 5.73 4.29 -0.80
CA LEU A 10 4.47 3.59 -0.57
C LEU A 10 3.63 3.66 -1.86
N ILE A 11 3.22 2.50 -2.35
CA ILE A 11 2.30 2.34 -3.48
C ILE A 11 1.04 1.67 -2.94
N LEU A 12 -0.13 2.18 -3.31
CA LEU A 12 -1.39 1.53 -2.98
C LEU A 12 -1.65 0.42 -3.99
N SER A 13 -2.18 -0.72 -3.55
CA SER A 13 -2.52 -1.82 -4.47
C SER A 13 -3.50 -1.40 -5.56
N SER A 14 -4.37 -0.43 -5.26
CA SER A 14 -5.28 0.17 -6.24
C SER A 14 -4.59 0.88 -7.40
N ASP A 15 -3.37 1.40 -7.19
CA ASP A 15 -2.63 2.15 -8.22
C ASP A 15 -2.06 1.21 -9.30
N GLN A 16 -2.00 -0.09 -9.01
CA GLN A 16 -1.50 -1.11 -9.93
C GLN A 16 -2.56 -1.57 -10.94
N TYR A 17 -3.76 -0.98 -10.90
CA TYR A 17 -4.84 -1.31 -11.81
C TYR A 17 -5.24 -0.11 -12.64
N THR A 18 -5.39 -0.31 -13.95
CA THR A 18 -5.85 0.71 -14.88
C THR A 18 -6.94 0.15 -15.79
N ASP A 19 -7.88 1.01 -16.16
CA ASP A 19 -8.85 0.75 -17.21
C ASP A 19 -8.45 1.58 -18.43
N SER A 20 -7.52 1.05 -19.23
CA SER A 20 -6.92 1.75 -20.37
C SER A 20 -7.93 2.10 -21.47
N ASN A 21 -9.01 1.30 -21.59
CA ASN A 21 -10.02 1.45 -22.64
C ASN A 21 -11.31 2.11 -22.14
N ASN A 22 -11.41 2.36 -20.83
CA ASN A 22 -12.60 2.87 -20.17
C ASN A 22 -13.85 2.01 -20.45
N ASP A 23 -13.65 0.69 -20.55
CA ASP A 23 -14.68 -0.31 -20.86
C ASP A 23 -15.13 -1.09 -19.61
N GLY A 24 -14.55 -0.76 -18.45
CA GLY A 24 -14.80 -1.43 -17.17
C GLY A 24 -13.93 -2.66 -16.92
N VAL A 25 -13.03 -3.01 -17.86
CA VAL A 25 -12.06 -4.10 -17.69
C VAL A 25 -10.76 -3.54 -17.13
N TRP A 26 -10.43 -3.96 -15.92
CA TRP A 26 -9.23 -3.49 -15.21
C TRP A 26 -8.04 -4.42 -15.47
N GLU A 27 -6.94 -3.85 -15.95
CA GLU A 27 -5.68 -4.54 -16.19
C GLU A 27 -4.71 -4.30 -15.03
N ASN A 28 -4.00 -5.36 -14.63
CA ASN A 28 -2.91 -5.25 -13.68
C ASN A 28 -1.62 -4.83 -14.41
N ILE A 29 -1.07 -3.68 -14.06
CA ILE A 29 0.14 -3.11 -14.64
C ILE A 29 1.39 -3.30 -13.78
N SER A 30 1.33 -4.15 -12.74
CA SER A 30 2.45 -4.37 -11.82
C SER A 30 3.74 -4.89 -12.48
N GLU A 31 3.62 -5.53 -13.65
CA GLU A 31 4.74 -6.05 -14.43
C GLU A 31 5.22 -5.08 -15.52
N ASN A 32 4.52 -3.95 -15.72
CA ASN A 32 4.93 -2.92 -16.67
C ASN A 32 5.89 -1.93 -15.99
N GLU A 33 7.18 -2.06 -16.27
CA GLU A 33 8.25 -1.24 -15.67
C GLU A 33 8.00 0.26 -15.85
N THR A 34 7.63 0.71 -17.04
CA THR A 34 7.42 2.15 -17.32
C THR A 34 6.23 2.71 -16.55
N ALA A 35 5.13 1.96 -16.48
CA ALA A 35 3.96 2.38 -15.73
C ALA A 35 4.26 2.38 -14.21
N MET A 36 4.97 1.37 -13.72
CA MET A 36 5.36 1.27 -12.32
C MET A 36 6.34 2.36 -11.90
N ASP A 37 7.28 2.77 -12.76
CA ASP A 37 8.18 3.89 -12.48
C ASP A 37 7.42 5.20 -12.26
N LEU A 38 6.36 5.45 -13.05
CA LEU A 38 5.50 6.62 -12.86
C LEU A 38 4.76 6.54 -11.52
N ILE A 39 4.20 5.39 -11.16
CA ILE A 39 3.53 5.17 -9.87
C ILE A 39 4.50 5.37 -8.71
N ILE A 40 5.69 4.77 -8.77
CA ILE A 40 6.75 4.90 -7.75
C ILE A 40 7.18 6.36 -7.60
N SER A 41 7.35 7.08 -8.71
CA SER A 41 7.78 8.47 -8.69
C SER A 41 6.80 9.37 -7.91
N ASN A 42 5.49 9.15 -8.11
CA ASN A 42 4.41 9.88 -7.46
C ASN A 42 4.05 9.34 -6.07
N GLY A 43 4.51 8.14 -5.71
CA GLY A 43 4.23 7.50 -4.44
C GLY A 43 4.69 8.30 -3.22
N MET A 44 3.93 8.20 -2.13
CA MET A 44 4.25 8.82 -0.84
C MET A 44 5.59 8.28 -0.32
N ILE A 45 6.42 9.17 0.22
CA ILE A 45 7.65 8.78 0.91
C ILE A 45 7.33 8.53 2.39
N ILE A 46 7.67 7.33 2.87
CA ILE A 46 7.60 6.97 4.30
C ILE A 46 9.01 6.77 4.86
N LYS A 47 9.20 7.02 6.16
CA LYS A 47 10.50 6.92 6.84
C LYS A 47 10.42 6.00 8.04
N ILE A 48 11.43 5.15 8.23
CA ILE A 48 11.59 4.39 9.48
C ILE A 48 12.09 5.34 10.59
N VAL A 49 11.27 5.51 11.62
CA VAL A 49 11.55 6.43 12.75
C VAL A 49 11.98 5.72 14.03
N GLY A 50 11.86 4.40 14.10
CA GLY A 50 12.25 3.64 15.29
C GLY A 50 12.36 2.13 15.02
N ILE A 51 13.01 1.44 15.93
CA ILE A 51 13.14 -0.02 15.93
C ILE A 51 12.72 -0.52 17.31
N VAL A 52 11.70 -1.38 17.37
CA VAL A 52 11.27 -2.03 18.61
C VAL A 52 11.99 -3.38 18.70
N ARG A 53 12.69 -3.63 19.81
CA ARG A 53 13.40 -4.89 20.07
C ARG A 53 12.91 -5.50 21.38
N PRO A 54 12.56 -6.81 21.40
CA PRO A 54 12.29 -7.49 22.66
C PRO A 54 13.52 -7.49 23.56
N ASN A 55 13.28 -7.47 24.88
CA ASN A 55 14.33 -7.75 25.85
C ASN A 55 14.73 -9.24 25.76
N GLU A 56 15.98 -9.58 26.06
CA GLU A 56 16.55 -10.92 26.01
C GLU A 56 15.78 -11.93 26.88
N ASN A 57 15.12 -11.46 27.94
CA ASN A 57 14.31 -12.29 28.85
C ASN A 57 12.80 -12.27 28.54
N ALA A 58 12.37 -11.69 27.42
CA ALA A 58 10.95 -11.62 27.07
C ALA A 58 10.44 -12.99 26.59
N THR A 59 9.52 -13.58 27.35
CA THR A 59 8.89 -14.89 27.03
C THR A 59 7.72 -14.76 26.06
N ALA A 60 7.18 -13.56 25.89
CA ALA A 60 6.14 -13.23 24.92
C ALA A 60 6.40 -11.84 24.34
N THR A 61 6.36 -11.74 23.02
CA THR A 61 6.50 -10.47 22.30
C THR A 61 5.14 -10.07 21.76
N ALA A 62 4.63 -8.90 22.15
CA ALA A 62 3.35 -8.38 21.63
C ALA A 62 3.38 -8.12 20.11
N LEU A 63 4.58 -7.97 19.54
CA LEU A 63 4.83 -7.87 18.11
C LEU A 63 5.74 -9.04 17.70
N GLY A 64 5.31 -9.80 16.70
CA GLY A 64 6.15 -10.84 16.10
C GLY A 64 7.43 -10.24 15.50
N THR A 65 8.49 -11.06 15.39
CA THR A 65 9.71 -10.67 14.69
C THR A 65 9.39 -10.38 13.22
N GLY A 66 9.87 -9.26 12.70
CA GLY A 66 9.65 -8.86 11.29
C GLY A 66 8.37 -8.06 11.03
N VAL A 67 7.59 -7.72 12.06
CA VAL A 67 6.42 -6.85 11.91
C VAL A 67 6.82 -5.39 11.70
N LEU A 68 6.23 -4.75 10.70
CA LEU A 68 6.30 -3.30 10.51
C LEU A 68 5.18 -2.64 11.31
N ALA A 69 5.53 -1.92 12.37
CA ALA A 69 4.60 -1.07 13.08
C ALA A 69 4.39 0.24 12.31
N TYR A 70 3.14 0.68 12.21
CA TYR A 70 2.75 1.92 11.56
C TYR A 70 1.71 2.68 12.38
N THR A 71 1.58 3.97 12.10
CA THR A 71 0.62 4.84 12.79
C THR A 71 -0.79 4.60 12.28
N GLN A 72 -1.79 4.87 13.12
CA GLN A 72 -3.20 4.88 12.69
C GLN A 72 -3.42 5.83 11.49
N ALA A 73 -2.76 6.99 11.47
CA ALA A 73 -2.83 7.92 10.35
C ALA A 73 -2.37 7.31 9.02
N LEU A 74 -1.38 6.39 9.04
CA LEU A 74 -0.99 5.68 7.82
C LEU A 74 -2.07 4.69 7.36
N ALA A 75 -2.72 4.01 8.30
CA ALA A 75 -3.84 3.13 7.97
C ALA A 75 -5.01 3.92 7.35
N GLU A 76 -5.38 5.04 7.95
CA GLU A 76 -6.43 5.94 7.43
C GLU A 76 -6.08 6.45 6.02
N TYR A 77 -4.84 6.89 5.80
CA TYR A 77 -4.37 7.28 4.48
C TYR A 77 -4.52 6.18 3.42
N ILE A 78 -4.17 4.93 3.76
CA ILE A 78 -4.29 3.79 2.84
C ILE A 78 -5.77 3.50 2.54
N ILE A 79 -6.62 3.47 3.58
CA ILE A 79 -8.06 3.22 3.45
C ILE A 79 -8.69 4.28 2.54
N ASP A 80 -8.44 5.56 2.82
CA ASP A 80 -9.01 6.67 2.06
C ASP A 80 -8.47 6.70 0.63
N GLY A 81 -7.18 6.42 0.43
CA GLY A 81 -6.58 6.34 -0.90
C GLY A 81 -7.22 5.25 -1.76
N VAL A 82 -7.41 4.04 -1.20
CA VAL A 82 -8.06 2.94 -1.90
C VAL A 82 -9.54 3.22 -2.14
N ALA A 83 -10.27 3.74 -1.15
CA ALA A 83 -11.69 4.07 -1.30
C ALA A 83 -11.93 5.16 -2.38
N ASN A 84 -10.98 6.07 -2.54
CA ASN A 84 -11.00 7.10 -3.58
C ASN A 84 -10.38 6.66 -4.92
N SER A 85 -9.95 5.41 -5.05
CA SER A 85 -9.44 4.89 -6.31
C SER A 85 -10.57 4.63 -7.32
N ALA A 86 -10.25 4.77 -8.61
CA ALA A 86 -11.22 4.50 -9.66
C ALA A 86 -11.61 3.01 -9.71
N VAL A 87 -10.66 2.10 -9.45
CA VAL A 87 -10.91 0.66 -9.39
C VAL A 87 -11.88 0.29 -8.27
N TYR A 88 -11.72 0.85 -7.07
CA TYR A 88 -12.63 0.58 -5.96
C TYR A 88 -14.05 1.06 -6.27
N ARG A 89 -14.19 2.28 -6.82
CA ARG A 89 -15.50 2.79 -7.23
C ARG A 89 -16.16 1.92 -8.29
N ALA A 90 -15.40 1.42 -9.25
CA ALA A 90 -15.91 0.50 -10.26
C ALA A 90 -16.36 -0.83 -9.64
N GLN A 91 -15.63 -1.38 -8.67
CA GLN A 91 -16.00 -2.60 -7.95
C GLN A 91 -17.25 -2.41 -7.08
N ALA A 92 -17.44 -1.22 -6.50
CA ALA A 92 -18.59 -0.90 -5.68
C ALA A 92 -19.86 -0.57 -6.52
N ASP A 93 -19.74 -0.36 -7.83
CA ASP A 93 -20.89 -0.07 -8.69
C ASP A 93 -21.78 -1.32 -8.83
N ALA A 94 -23.07 -1.16 -8.54
CA ALA A 94 -24.07 -2.21 -8.64
C ALA A 94 -24.17 -2.81 -10.05
N LYS A 95 -23.80 -2.08 -11.11
CA LYS A 95 -23.75 -2.60 -12.48
C LYS A 95 -22.69 -3.69 -12.69
N ASN A 96 -21.65 -3.68 -11.85
CA ASN A 96 -20.55 -4.66 -11.88
C ASN A 96 -20.75 -5.77 -10.83
N ALA A 97 -21.87 -5.76 -10.10
CA ALA A 97 -22.25 -6.88 -9.26
C ALA A 97 -22.65 -8.06 -10.16
N ASN A 98 -21.80 -9.07 -10.25
CA ASN A 98 -22.15 -10.34 -10.88
C ASN A 98 -23.31 -10.97 -10.08
N TYR A 99 -24.50 -11.07 -10.68
CA TYR A 99 -25.64 -11.85 -10.16
C TYR A 99 -25.64 -13.25 -10.74
#